data_AF-A0A645BNM5-F1
#
_entry.id   AF-A0A645BNM5-F1
#
_cell.length_a   1.000
_cell.length_b   1.000
_cell.length_c   1.000
_cell.angle_alpha   90.00
_cell.angle_beta   90.00
_cell.angle_gamma   90.00
#
_symmetry.space_group_name_H-M   'P 1'
#
loop_
_entity.id
_entity.type
_entity.pdbx_description
1 polymer ?
#
loop_
_entity_poly.entity_id
_entity_poly.type
_entity_poly.pdbx_seq_one_letter_code
_entity_poly.pdbx_strand_id
1 'polypeptide(L)'
;MFLTGFDATTLNTLFVDKNLRAHGLIQAFSRTNRILNSVKTYGNIVTFRDLEDETNAALELFGNKDARGVVLLKPYGDYYGEYADKVGELLESFPLGQPIIGESAQKEFIRLFGQILRLENILTAFDEFTGSELLDPRQAQDYRSVYLDLYADFRKDEKADKEFINDDLVFEIELIKQVEINVDYILMLVAKYREQHGNGQDKEVRAEISRAVDASPTLRNKKDLIENFVDSVSIDGAIDEEWQAFIAAKRKAELETIIRDENLRADEARAFVKTAFRDGTLRTSGTAITKVLPPTSRFSHTGGHGEKKQRVVAKLSAFFERFFGLSSELGLG
;
A
#
# COMPACT_ATOMS: atom_id res chain seq x y z
N MET A 1 -15.11 14.66 -25.79
CA MET A 1 -15.32 13.32 -26.37
C MET A 1 -15.11 12.29 -25.26
N PHE A 2 -15.70 11.09 -25.33
CA PHE A 2 -15.73 10.05 -24.27
C PHE A 2 -16.70 10.27 -23.08
N LEU A 3 -17.54 11.30 -23.11
CA LEU A 3 -18.63 11.47 -22.12
C LEU A 3 -19.86 10.61 -22.44
N THR A 4 -19.89 9.99 -23.62
CA THR A 4 -20.90 9.03 -24.06
C THR A 4 -20.20 7.83 -24.72
N GLY A 5 -20.66 6.61 -24.41
CA GLY A 5 -20.21 5.36 -25.05
C GLY A 5 -18.84 4.80 -24.61
N PHE A 6 -18.01 5.57 -23.89
CA PHE A 6 -16.73 5.08 -23.35
C PHE A 6 -16.93 4.35 -22.01
N ASP A 7 -16.35 3.17 -21.85
CA ASP A 7 -16.52 2.34 -20.66
C ASP A 7 -15.18 1.81 -20.17
N ALA A 8 -14.83 2.12 -18.92
CA ALA A 8 -13.61 1.66 -18.28
C ALA A 8 -13.91 1.36 -16.80
N THR A 9 -13.78 0.10 -16.39
CA THR A 9 -14.05 -0.33 -15.00
C THR A 9 -13.05 0.26 -14.01
N THR A 10 -11.83 0.54 -14.44
CA THR A 10 -10.74 1.13 -13.63
C THR A 10 -10.82 2.64 -13.49
N LEU A 11 -11.66 3.34 -14.26
CA LEU A 11 -11.81 4.78 -14.15
C LEU A 11 -12.69 5.12 -12.93
N ASN A 12 -12.10 5.81 -11.95
CA ASN A 12 -12.78 6.25 -10.72
C ASN A 12 -12.97 7.78 -10.68
N THR A 13 -12.01 8.58 -11.15
CA THR A 13 -12.06 10.03 -10.96
C THR A 13 -12.39 10.78 -12.25
N LEU A 14 -13.30 11.77 -12.17
CA LEU A 14 -13.62 12.72 -13.23
C LEU A 14 -13.45 14.15 -12.72
N PHE A 15 -12.53 14.89 -13.33
CA PHE A 15 -12.34 16.32 -13.12
C PHE A 15 -13.19 17.13 -14.09
N VAL A 16 -13.98 18.10 -13.59
CA VAL A 16 -14.99 18.82 -14.37
C VAL A 16 -14.81 20.33 -14.23
N ASP A 17 -14.39 20.98 -15.31
CA ASP A 17 -14.48 22.44 -15.49
C ASP A 17 -15.44 22.76 -16.67
N LYS A 18 -16.68 22.26 -16.57
CA LYS A 18 -17.69 22.44 -17.61
C LYS A 18 -19.09 22.54 -17.00
N ASN A 19 -19.93 23.40 -17.57
CA ASN A 19 -21.35 23.52 -17.22
C ASN A 19 -22.13 22.30 -17.73
N LEU A 20 -22.08 21.19 -17.00
CA LEU A 20 -22.88 19.99 -17.28
C LEU A 20 -24.31 20.18 -16.77
N ARG A 21 -25.31 19.66 -17.50
CA ARG A 21 -26.73 19.80 -17.15
C ARG A 21 -27.52 18.54 -17.45
N ALA A 22 -28.53 18.26 -16.63
CA ALA A 22 -29.53 17.22 -16.82
C ALA A 22 -28.92 15.86 -17.22
N HIS A 23 -29.41 15.23 -18.28
CA HIS A 23 -28.96 13.91 -18.72
C HIS A 23 -27.46 13.85 -19.04
N GLY A 24 -26.87 14.94 -19.55
CA GLY A 24 -25.45 15.01 -19.86
C GLY A 24 -24.56 14.98 -18.61
N LEU A 25 -25.06 15.50 -17.49
CA LEU A 25 -24.40 15.44 -16.18
C LEU A 25 -24.39 13.99 -15.67
N ILE A 26 -25.56 13.34 -15.63
CA ILE A 26 -25.68 11.95 -15.18
C ILE A 26 -24.85 11.00 -16.05
N GLN A 27 -24.84 11.17 -17.37
CA GLN A 27 -24.05 10.34 -18.29
C GLN A 27 -22.54 10.48 -18.05
N ALA A 28 -22.08 11.71 -17.81
CA ALA A 28 -20.68 12.00 -17.50
C ALA A 28 -20.29 11.40 -16.15
N PHE A 29 -21.10 11.59 -15.10
CA PHE A 29 -20.80 11.05 -13.77
C PHE A 29 -20.85 9.52 -13.77
N SER A 30 -21.76 8.92 -14.55
CA SER A 30 -21.84 7.45 -14.70
C SER A 30 -20.63 6.81 -15.40
N ARG A 31 -19.64 7.59 -15.85
CA ARG A 31 -18.38 7.04 -16.35
C ARG A 31 -17.49 6.52 -15.23
N THR A 32 -17.64 7.03 -14.01
CA THR A 32 -16.76 6.72 -12.87
C THR A 32 -17.29 5.58 -11.99
N ASN A 33 -18.60 5.31 -11.99
CA ASN A 33 -19.26 4.40 -11.04
C ASN A 33 -19.38 2.93 -11.52
N ARG A 34 -18.60 2.51 -12.52
CA ARG A 34 -18.57 1.09 -12.93
C ARG A 34 -17.99 0.21 -11.85
N ILE A 35 -18.71 -0.84 -11.47
CA ILE A 35 -18.29 -1.80 -10.44
C ILE A 35 -17.00 -2.51 -10.90
N LEU A 36 -16.01 -2.58 -10.01
CA LEU A 36 -14.76 -3.30 -10.25
C LEU A 36 -14.53 -4.37 -9.18
N ASN A 37 -14.46 -3.96 -7.93
CA ASN A 37 -14.15 -4.80 -6.77
C ASN A 37 -14.62 -4.10 -5.48
N SER A 38 -14.41 -4.71 -4.31
CA SER A 38 -14.85 -4.16 -3.01
C SER A 38 -14.17 -2.83 -2.64
N VAL A 39 -13.07 -2.47 -3.30
CA VAL A 39 -12.34 -1.23 -3.01
C VAL A 39 -12.91 -0.05 -3.78
N LYS A 40 -13.34 -0.27 -5.03
CA LYS A 40 -14.00 0.76 -5.82
C LYS A 40 -15.50 0.80 -5.50
N THR A 41 -15.85 1.43 -4.38
CA THR A 41 -17.24 1.55 -3.91
C THR A 41 -17.98 2.76 -4.48
N TYR A 42 -17.27 3.79 -4.94
CA TYR A 42 -17.82 5.02 -5.52
C TYR A 42 -16.95 5.55 -6.67
N GLY A 43 -17.45 6.60 -7.33
CA GLY A 43 -16.73 7.36 -8.33
C GLY A 43 -16.53 8.81 -7.87
N ASN A 44 -15.30 9.30 -7.93
CA ASN A 44 -14.95 10.66 -7.53
C ASN A 44 -15.28 11.67 -8.64
N ILE A 45 -16.10 12.67 -8.32
CA ILE A 45 -16.39 13.80 -9.21
C ILE A 45 -15.83 15.07 -8.58
N VAL A 46 -14.80 15.65 -9.19
CA VAL A 46 -14.17 16.88 -8.70
C VAL A 46 -14.55 18.02 -9.64
N THR A 47 -15.36 18.96 -9.16
CA THR A 47 -15.86 20.08 -9.95
C THR A 47 -15.09 21.36 -9.61
N PHE A 48 -14.70 22.12 -10.63
CA PHE A 48 -14.10 23.46 -10.46
C PHE A 48 -15.12 24.59 -10.57
N ARG A 49 -16.39 24.22 -10.71
CA ARG A 49 -17.55 25.09 -10.73
C ARG A 49 -18.57 24.53 -9.76
N ASP A 50 -19.39 25.42 -9.22
CA ASP A 50 -20.56 25.02 -8.49
C ASP A 50 -21.54 24.34 -9.48
N LEU A 51 -21.79 23.06 -9.24
CA LEU A 51 -22.72 22.21 -10.00
C LEU A 51 -23.67 21.49 -9.04
N GLU A 52 -23.78 21.93 -7.79
CA GLU A 52 -24.58 21.27 -6.76
C GLU A 52 -26.07 21.31 -7.13
N ASP A 53 -26.57 22.49 -7.49
CA ASP A 53 -27.95 22.70 -7.92
C ASP A 53 -28.28 21.88 -9.18
N GLU A 54 -27.41 21.89 -10.19
CA GLU A 54 -27.59 21.08 -11.40
C GLU A 54 -27.57 19.58 -11.11
N THR A 55 -26.73 19.13 -10.17
CA THR A 55 -26.66 17.73 -9.75
C THR A 55 -27.94 17.32 -9.05
N ASN A 56 -28.40 18.13 -8.07
CA ASN A 56 -29.65 17.92 -7.37
C ASN A 56 -30.85 17.88 -8.31
N ALA A 57 -30.95 18.84 -9.23
CA ALA A 57 -32.00 18.89 -10.23
C ALA A 57 -31.98 17.68 -11.19
N ALA A 58 -30.80 17.21 -11.59
CA ALA A 58 -30.67 16.02 -12.42
C ALA A 58 -31.08 14.75 -11.66
N LEU A 59 -30.68 14.61 -10.39
CA LEU A 59 -31.07 13.48 -9.54
C LEU A 59 -32.57 13.45 -9.27
N GLU A 60 -33.21 14.61 -9.06
CA GLU A 60 -34.68 14.70 -8.93
C GLU A 60 -35.41 14.26 -10.21
N LEU A 61 -34.85 14.60 -11.38
CA LEU A 61 -35.48 14.34 -12.67
C LEU A 61 -35.37 12.86 -13.08
N PHE A 62 -34.28 12.18 -12.70
CA PHE A 62 -33.98 10.82 -13.12
C PHE A 62 -34.02 9.77 -11.99
N GLY A 63 -34.16 10.21 -10.74
CA GLY A 63 -34.24 9.35 -9.55
C GLY A 63 -35.60 9.45 -8.83
N ASN A 64 -35.80 8.59 -7.84
CA ASN A 64 -36.87 8.75 -6.86
C ASN A 64 -36.50 9.89 -5.89
N LYS A 65 -37.44 10.65 -5.33
CA LYS A 65 -37.11 11.77 -4.41
C LYS A 65 -36.31 11.32 -3.18
N ASP A 66 -36.49 10.07 -2.77
CA ASP A 66 -35.74 9.43 -1.68
C ASP A 66 -34.36 8.86 -2.12
N ALA A 67 -34.03 8.91 -3.42
CA ALA A 67 -32.80 8.35 -3.97
C ALA A 67 -31.56 9.24 -3.78
N ARG A 68 -31.72 10.49 -3.33
CA ARG A 68 -30.60 11.43 -3.12
C ARG A 68 -29.51 10.86 -2.21
N GLY A 69 -29.88 10.25 -1.09
CA GLY A 69 -28.95 9.62 -0.14
C GLY A 69 -28.42 8.25 -0.57
N VAL A 70 -28.96 7.67 -1.65
CA VAL A 70 -28.50 6.39 -2.21
C VAL A 70 -27.50 6.61 -3.34
N VAL A 71 -27.59 7.76 -4.04
CA VAL A 71 -26.75 8.07 -5.20
C VAL A 71 -25.53 8.91 -4.84
N LEU A 72 -25.60 9.72 -3.78
CA LEU A 72 -24.49 10.49 -3.25
C LEU A 72 -23.99 9.90 -1.94
N LEU A 73 -22.68 9.98 -1.70
CA LEU A 73 -22.10 9.67 -0.40
C LEU A 73 -22.66 10.60 0.67
N LYS A 74 -22.79 10.10 1.90
CA LYS A 74 -23.12 10.94 3.07
C LYS A 74 -22.01 11.98 3.31
N PRO A 75 -22.31 13.07 4.04
CA PRO A 75 -21.30 14.02 4.50
C PRO A 75 -20.17 13.34 5.29
N TYR A 76 -18.97 13.91 5.23
CA TYR A 76 -17.77 13.43 5.96
C TYR A 76 -18.06 13.14 7.43
N GLY A 77 -18.74 14.06 8.14
CA GLY A 77 -19.01 13.94 9.57
C GLY A 77 -19.83 12.69 9.93
N ASP A 78 -20.71 12.23 9.05
CA ASP A 78 -21.51 11.02 9.30
C ASP A 78 -20.62 9.77 9.24
N TYR A 79 -19.80 9.64 8.18
CA TYR A 79 -18.86 8.52 8.06
C TYR A 79 -17.76 8.55 9.12
N TYR A 80 -17.26 9.74 9.47
CA TYR A 80 -16.22 9.88 10.48
C TYR A 80 -16.75 9.56 11.88
N GLY A 81 -18.00 9.95 12.18
CA GLY A 81 -18.67 9.54 13.42
C GLY A 81 -18.82 8.02 13.52
N GLU A 82 -19.33 7.38 12.46
CA GLU A 82 -19.42 5.91 12.39
C GLU A 82 -18.04 5.24 12.54
N TYR A 83 -16.99 5.80 11.92
CA TYR A 83 -15.61 5.33 12.06
C TYR A 83 -15.09 5.47 13.49
N ALA A 84 -15.30 6.62 14.12
CA ALA A 84 -14.85 6.90 15.48
C ALA A 84 -15.48 5.96 16.50
N ASP A 85 -16.78 5.72 16.39
CA ASP A 85 -17.50 4.77 17.24
C ASP A 85 -16.93 3.35 17.10
N LYS A 86 -16.66 2.93 15.86
CA LYS A 86 -16.12 1.59 15.57
C LYS A 86 -14.67 1.41 16.04
N VAL A 87 -13.82 2.43 15.89
CA VAL A 87 -12.46 2.42 16.43
C VAL A 87 -12.49 2.41 17.96
N GLY A 88 -13.39 3.15 18.58
CA GLY A 88 -13.60 3.09 20.03
C GLY A 88 -13.97 1.68 20.51
N GLU A 89 -14.95 1.05 19.84
CA GLU A 89 -15.37 -0.33 20.10
C GLU A 89 -14.22 -1.32 19.93
N LEU A 90 -13.38 -1.14 18.90
CA LEU A 90 -12.21 -1.98 18.62
C LEU A 90 -11.19 -1.91 19.75
N LEU A 91 -10.83 -0.69 20.17
CA LEU A 91 -9.81 -0.47 21.20
C LEU A 91 -10.26 -0.95 22.58
N GLU A 92 -11.56 -0.85 22.88
CA GLU A 92 -12.14 -1.33 24.14
C GLU A 92 -12.26 -2.85 24.18
N SER A 93 -12.78 -3.47 23.12
CA SER A 93 -13.10 -4.90 23.10
C SER A 93 -11.92 -5.78 22.70
N PHE A 94 -10.98 -5.24 21.92
CA PHE A 94 -9.84 -5.97 21.37
C PHE A 94 -8.53 -5.18 21.57
N PRO A 95 -8.10 -4.91 22.82
CA PRO A 95 -6.85 -4.20 23.07
C PRO A 95 -5.64 -4.99 22.55
N LEU A 96 -4.71 -4.29 21.90
CA LEU A 96 -3.48 -4.91 21.38
C LEU A 96 -2.65 -5.58 22.48
N GLY A 97 -2.03 -6.71 22.13
CA GLY A 97 -1.21 -7.51 23.05
C GLY A 97 -2.01 -8.52 23.90
N GLN A 98 -3.34 -8.56 23.77
CA GLN A 98 -4.17 -9.61 24.35
C GLN A 98 -4.64 -10.59 23.27
N PRO A 99 -4.57 -11.92 23.52
CA PRO A 99 -5.06 -12.89 22.56
C PRO A 99 -6.58 -12.85 22.46
N ILE A 100 -7.11 -12.92 21.23
CA ILE A 100 -8.55 -13.07 20.97
C ILE A 100 -8.91 -14.55 21.11
N ILE A 101 -9.54 -14.91 22.22
CA ILE A 101 -9.84 -16.31 22.56
C ILE A 101 -11.28 -16.66 22.21
N GLY A 102 -11.45 -17.71 21.40
CA GLY A 102 -12.74 -18.29 21.05
C GLY A 102 -13.28 -17.78 19.71
N GLU A 103 -13.89 -18.70 18.97
CA GLU A 103 -14.37 -18.45 17.59
C GLU A 103 -15.39 -17.30 17.50
N SER A 104 -16.28 -17.15 18.49
CA SER A 104 -17.24 -16.03 18.54
C SER A 104 -16.54 -14.68 18.60
N ALA A 105 -15.53 -14.54 19.47
CA ALA A 105 -14.78 -13.30 19.63
C ALA A 105 -13.94 -12.99 18.38
N GLN A 106 -13.36 -14.01 17.74
CA GLN A 106 -12.65 -13.87 16.47
C GLN A 106 -13.60 -13.38 15.37
N LYS A 107 -14.80 -13.96 15.25
CA LYS A 107 -15.83 -13.54 14.28
C LYS A 107 -16.31 -12.11 14.55
N GLU A 108 -16.47 -11.71 15.81
CA GLU A 108 -16.81 -10.34 16.20
C GLU A 108 -15.71 -9.35 15.78
N PHE A 109 -14.45 -9.66 16.09
CA PHE A 109 -13.30 -8.87 15.64
C PHE A 109 -13.27 -8.72 14.12
N ILE A 110 -13.44 -9.82 13.37
CA ILE A 110 -13.41 -9.80 11.90
C ILE A 110 -14.51 -8.90 11.34
N ARG A 111 -15.74 -8.98 11.89
CA ARG A 111 -16.85 -8.12 11.46
C ARG A 111 -16.58 -6.65 11.77
N LEU A 112 -16.10 -6.36 12.97
CA LEU A 112 -15.81 -5.00 13.43
C LEU A 112 -14.69 -4.37 12.62
N PHE A 113 -13.55 -5.05 12.50
CA PHE A 113 -12.41 -4.55 11.75
C PHE A 113 -12.72 -4.44 10.25
N GLY A 114 -13.48 -5.36 9.68
CA GLY A 114 -13.97 -5.23 8.30
C GLY A 114 -14.86 -4.01 8.08
N GLN A 115 -15.70 -3.62 9.05
CA GLN A 115 -16.45 -2.36 9.01
C GLN A 115 -15.53 -1.15 9.02
N ILE A 116 -14.49 -1.15 9.86
CA ILE A 116 -13.49 -0.09 9.94
C ILE A 116 -12.76 0.07 8.61
N LEU A 117 -12.28 -1.03 8.00
CA LEU A 117 -11.60 -0.98 6.70
C LEU A 117 -12.48 -0.38 5.60
N ARG A 118 -13.78 -0.72 5.57
CA ARG A 118 -14.73 -0.14 4.61
C ARG A 118 -14.93 1.36 4.84
N LEU A 119 -15.04 1.79 6.09
CA LEU A 119 -15.17 3.20 6.45
C LEU A 119 -13.90 3.97 6.12
N GLU A 120 -12.71 3.45 6.45
CA GLU A 120 -11.43 4.04 6.06
C GLU A 120 -11.33 4.22 4.55
N ASN A 121 -11.68 3.19 3.78
CA ASN A 121 -11.68 3.26 2.32
C ASN A 121 -12.58 4.39 1.80
N ILE A 122 -13.79 4.55 2.37
CA ILE A 122 -14.69 5.66 2.01
C ILE A 122 -14.10 7.01 2.43
N LEU A 123 -13.58 7.10 3.65
CA LEU A 123 -13.03 8.32 4.22
C LEU A 123 -11.81 8.83 3.44
N THR A 124 -11.04 7.95 2.79
CA THR A 124 -9.91 8.38 1.93
C THR A 124 -10.31 9.26 0.74
N ALA A 125 -11.60 9.32 0.36
CA ALA A 125 -12.07 10.27 -0.64
C ALA A 125 -12.28 11.70 -0.13
N PHE A 126 -12.25 11.92 1.18
CA PHE A 126 -12.43 13.22 1.80
C PHE A 126 -11.07 13.79 2.19
N ASP A 127 -10.79 15.00 1.74
CA ASP A 127 -9.51 15.68 2.03
C ASP A 127 -9.32 15.85 3.56
N GLU A 128 -10.41 16.03 4.32
CA GLU A 128 -10.42 16.19 5.77
C GLU A 128 -9.95 14.95 6.55
N PHE A 129 -9.98 13.77 5.94
CA PHE A 129 -9.58 12.54 6.64
C PHE A 129 -8.07 12.44 6.83
N THR A 130 -7.28 13.02 5.91
CA THR A 130 -5.81 12.93 5.97
C THR A 130 -5.28 13.58 7.25
N GLY A 131 -4.64 12.81 8.12
CA GLY A 131 -4.13 13.27 9.41
C GLY A 131 -5.17 13.29 10.54
N SER A 132 -6.39 12.81 10.27
CA SER A 132 -7.49 12.67 11.24
C SER A 132 -7.74 11.21 11.62
N GLU A 133 -6.84 10.29 11.23
CA GLU A 133 -6.92 8.87 11.57
C GLU A 133 -6.82 8.68 13.09
N LEU A 134 -7.66 7.78 13.62
CA LEU A 134 -7.74 7.56 15.08
C LEU A 134 -6.81 6.46 15.57
N LEU A 135 -6.46 5.52 14.69
CA LEU A 135 -5.42 4.53 14.94
C LEU A 135 -4.08 5.11 14.49
N ASP A 136 -3.06 5.05 15.35
CA ASP A 136 -1.71 5.37 14.89
C ASP A 136 -1.21 4.31 13.88
N PRO A 137 -0.21 4.64 13.04
CA PRO A 137 0.25 3.73 11.98
C PRO A 137 0.66 2.34 12.48
N ARG A 138 1.22 2.24 13.69
CA ARG A 138 1.62 0.97 14.28
C ARG A 138 0.40 0.20 14.76
N GLN A 139 -0.55 0.86 15.44
CA GLN A 139 -1.79 0.20 15.86
C GLN A 139 -2.56 -0.35 14.65
N ALA A 140 -2.69 0.45 13.59
CA ALA A 140 -3.34 0.04 12.35
C ALA A 140 -2.65 -1.20 11.76
N GLN A 141 -1.31 -1.22 11.71
CA GLN A 141 -0.54 -2.37 11.23
C GLN A 141 -0.76 -3.61 12.11
N ASP A 142 -0.69 -3.46 13.44
CA ASP A 142 -0.84 -4.57 14.39
C ASP A 142 -2.23 -5.22 14.24
N TYR A 143 -3.30 -4.42 14.11
CA TYR A 143 -4.64 -4.95 13.87
C TYR A 143 -4.81 -5.62 12.50
N ARG A 144 -4.17 -5.09 11.45
CA ARG A 144 -4.15 -5.72 10.12
C ARG A 144 -3.47 -7.08 10.16
N SER A 145 -2.37 -7.22 10.90
CA SER A 145 -1.71 -8.51 11.11
C SER A 145 -2.64 -9.50 11.79
N VAL A 146 -3.30 -9.12 12.89
CA VAL A 146 -4.28 -10.00 13.57
C VAL A 146 -5.41 -10.43 12.63
N TYR A 147 -5.94 -9.50 11.83
CA TYR A 147 -7.00 -9.80 10.85
C TYR A 147 -6.56 -10.80 9.78
N LEU A 148 -5.33 -10.67 9.31
CA LEU A 148 -4.73 -11.56 8.31
C LEU A 148 -4.41 -12.95 8.88
N ASP A 149 -3.95 -13.03 10.13
CA ASP A 149 -3.70 -14.29 10.82
C ASP A 149 -5.00 -15.08 10.97
N LEU A 150 -6.06 -14.41 11.44
CA LEU A 150 -7.39 -15.03 11.52
C LEU A 150 -7.91 -15.47 10.15
N TYR A 151 -7.67 -14.68 9.09
CA TYR A 151 -8.01 -15.12 7.73
C TYR A 151 -7.30 -16.41 7.32
N ALA A 152 -6.02 -16.55 7.66
CA ALA A 152 -5.23 -17.73 7.36
C ALA A 152 -5.74 -18.96 8.13
N ASP A 153 -6.10 -18.80 9.40
CA ASP A 153 -6.60 -19.88 10.25
C ASP A 153 -7.98 -20.38 9.79
N PHE A 154 -8.95 -19.48 9.58
CA PHE A 154 -10.28 -19.86 9.09
C PHE A 154 -10.24 -20.53 7.70
N ARG A 155 -9.27 -20.17 6.85
CA ARG A 155 -9.03 -20.81 5.54
C ARG A 155 -8.48 -22.24 5.66
N LYS A 156 -7.75 -22.56 6.73
CA LYS A 156 -7.22 -23.92 6.97
C LYS A 156 -8.35 -24.84 7.41
N ASP A 157 -9.25 -24.36 8.25
CA ASP A 157 -10.36 -25.14 8.81
C ASP A 157 -11.45 -25.48 7.78
N GLU A 158 -11.74 -24.59 6.82
CA GLU A 158 -12.66 -24.89 5.69
C GLU A 158 -12.24 -26.11 4.85
N LYS A 159 -10.95 -26.47 4.83
CA LYS A 159 -10.45 -27.66 4.13
C LYS A 159 -10.52 -28.94 4.97
N ALA A 160 -10.67 -28.82 6.29
CA ALA A 160 -10.61 -29.94 7.23
C ALA A 160 -12.00 -30.48 7.62
N ASP A 161 -13.02 -29.62 7.72
CA ASP A 161 -14.36 -30.01 8.17
C ASP A 161 -15.47 -29.62 7.17
N LYS A 162 -16.16 -30.62 6.62
CA LYS A 162 -17.31 -30.46 5.71
C LYS A 162 -18.61 -30.07 6.43
N GLU A 163 -18.57 -29.77 7.72
CA GLU A 163 -19.74 -29.41 8.53
C GLU A 163 -19.64 -28.02 9.18
N PHE A 164 -18.93 -27.06 8.59
CA PHE A 164 -19.09 -25.67 9.02
C PHE A 164 -20.38 -25.08 8.45
N ILE A 165 -21.36 -24.98 9.35
CA ILE A 165 -22.61 -24.25 9.20
C ILE A 165 -22.31 -22.88 8.61
N ASN A 166 -22.98 -22.59 7.50
CA ASN A 166 -23.01 -21.33 6.77
C ASN A 166 -23.07 -20.11 7.70
N ASP A 167 -21.92 -19.53 8.03
CA ASP A 167 -21.82 -18.27 8.75
C ASP A 167 -21.38 -17.22 7.74
N ASP A 168 -22.21 -16.19 7.52
CA ASP A 168 -22.02 -15.08 6.57
C ASP A 168 -20.82 -14.18 6.98
N LEU A 169 -19.64 -14.75 7.17
CA LEU A 169 -18.42 -14.04 7.52
C LEU A 169 -17.62 -13.73 6.25
N VAL A 170 -17.66 -12.47 5.84
CA VAL A 170 -16.93 -11.98 4.66
C VAL A 170 -15.69 -11.23 5.11
N PHE A 171 -14.52 -11.68 4.65
CA PHE A 171 -13.26 -10.98 4.87
C PHE A 171 -13.01 -9.93 3.78
N GLU A 172 -12.62 -8.72 4.18
CA GLU A 172 -12.34 -7.58 3.30
C GLU A 172 -10.88 -7.58 2.80
N ILE A 173 -10.42 -8.73 2.28
CA ILE A 173 -9.02 -8.95 1.89
C ILE A 173 -8.55 -8.01 0.78
N GLU A 174 -9.45 -7.62 -0.12
CA GLU A 174 -9.10 -6.69 -1.19
C GLU A 174 -8.80 -5.27 -0.67
N LEU A 175 -9.48 -4.82 0.40
CA LEU A 175 -9.21 -3.53 1.04
C LEU A 175 -7.80 -3.52 1.65
N ILE A 176 -7.44 -4.59 2.35
CA ILE A 176 -6.08 -4.78 2.88
C ILE A 176 -5.04 -4.78 1.75
N LYS A 177 -5.29 -5.53 0.67
CA LYS A 177 -4.39 -5.62 -0.49
C LYS A 177 -4.14 -4.29 -1.20
N GLN A 178 -5.09 -3.35 -1.17
CA GLN A 178 -4.91 -2.05 -1.84
C GLN A 178 -4.20 -1.01 -0.96
N VAL A 179 -4.46 -1.01 0.34
CA VAL A 179 -3.81 -0.09 1.27
C VAL A 179 -2.36 -0.53 1.56
N GLU A 180 -2.08 -1.82 1.51
CA GLU A 180 -0.79 -2.43 1.80
C GLU A 180 -0.40 -3.48 0.77
N ILE A 181 0.16 -3.07 -0.35
CA ILE A 181 1.28 -3.89 -0.84
C ILE A 181 2.56 -3.20 -0.36
N ASN A 182 2.72 -3.22 0.96
CA ASN A 182 3.92 -2.85 1.68
C ASN A 182 4.76 -4.12 1.94
N VAL A 183 5.88 -3.96 2.62
CA VAL A 183 6.79 -5.07 2.91
C VAL A 183 6.16 -6.05 3.89
N ASP A 184 5.36 -5.55 4.85
CA ASP A 184 4.78 -6.37 5.92
C ASP A 184 3.75 -7.36 5.38
N TYR A 185 2.89 -6.94 4.44
CA TYR A 185 1.97 -7.86 3.73
C TYR A 185 2.73 -8.96 2.98
N ILE A 186 3.86 -8.62 2.35
CA ILE A 186 4.72 -9.59 1.68
C ILE A 186 5.33 -10.57 2.70
N LEU A 187 5.81 -10.09 3.85
CA LEU A 187 6.37 -10.93 4.91
C LEU A 187 5.32 -11.88 5.50
N MET A 188 4.07 -11.43 5.65
CA MET A 188 2.95 -12.31 6.02
C MET A 188 2.69 -13.39 4.96
N LEU A 189 2.74 -13.06 3.67
CA LEU A 189 2.62 -14.08 2.61
C LEU A 189 3.80 -15.07 2.63
N VAL A 190 5.01 -14.61 2.98
CA VAL A 190 6.19 -15.46 3.19
C VAL A 190 6.01 -16.36 4.42
N ALA A 191 5.42 -15.86 5.51
CA ALA A 191 5.10 -16.67 6.68
C ALA A 191 4.11 -17.79 6.35
N LYS A 192 3.06 -17.46 5.60
CA LYS A 192 2.10 -18.42 5.08
C LYS A 192 2.75 -19.44 4.14
N TYR A 193 3.64 -18.99 3.25
CA TYR A 193 4.43 -19.86 2.38
C TYR A 193 5.22 -20.88 3.21
N ARG A 194 5.87 -20.42 4.29
CA ARG A 194 6.68 -21.24 5.19
C ARG A 194 5.87 -22.26 5.99
N GLU A 195 4.72 -21.90 6.54
CA GLU A 195 3.86 -22.84 7.27
C GLU A 195 3.39 -24.00 6.39
N GLN A 196 3.23 -23.75 5.09
CA GLN A 196 2.82 -24.75 4.10
C GLN A 196 4.02 -25.51 3.50
N HIS A 197 5.25 -25.12 3.84
CA HIS A 197 6.50 -25.70 3.31
C HIS A 197 6.90 -27.07 3.87
N GLY A 198 6.11 -27.68 4.77
CA GLY A 198 6.32 -29.07 5.20
C GLY A 198 6.13 -30.13 4.11
N ASN A 199 5.56 -29.76 2.95
CA ASN A 199 4.96 -30.73 2.02
C ASN A 199 5.51 -30.64 0.58
N GLY A 200 6.35 -29.64 0.27
CA GLY A 200 7.17 -29.60 -0.95
C GLY A 200 6.48 -29.25 -2.28
N GLN A 201 5.30 -28.63 -2.34
CA GLN A 201 4.65 -28.30 -3.65
C GLN A 201 3.85 -26.98 -3.79
N ASP A 202 3.96 -25.98 -2.92
CA ASP A 202 3.10 -24.78 -3.07
C ASP A 202 3.64 -23.69 -4.01
N LYS A 203 3.54 -23.97 -5.33
CA LYS A 203 3.67 -22.96 -6.40
C LYS A 203 2.62 -21.86 -6.29
N GLU A 204 1.49 -22.10 -5.62
CA GLU A 204 0.35 -21.19 -5.56
C GLU A 204 0.64 -19.96 -4.69
N VAL A 205 1.23 -20.13 -3.51
CA VAL A 205 1.58 -19.01 -2.61
C VAL A 205 2.75 -18.20 -3.17
N ARG A 206 3.75 -18.84 -3.78
CA ARG A 206 4.82 -18.12 -4.51
C ARG A 206 4.25 -17.28 -5.66
N ALA A 207 3.28 -17.81 -6.40
CA ALA A 207 2.57 -17.07 -7.43
C ALA A 207 1.68 -15.95 -6.86
N GLU A 208 1.16 -16.09 -5.65
CA GLU A 208 0.46 -15.02 -4.93
C GLU A 208 1.42 -13.89 -4.53
N ILE A 209 2.60 -14.21 -3.99
CA ILE A 209 3.65 -13.24 -3.65
C ILE A 209 4.08 -12.47 -4.91
N SER A 210 4.42 -13.17 -6.01
CA SER A 210 4.80 -12.49 -7.26
C SER A 210 3.68 -11.58 -7.77
N ARG A 211 2.42 -12.04 -7.75
CA ARG A 211 1.28 -11.22 -8.21
C ARG A 211 1.08 -9.99 -7.33
N ALA A 212 1.23 -10.12 -6.01
CA ALA A 212 1.14 -9.00 -5.08
C ALA A 212 2.25 -7.97 -5.38
N VAL A 213 3.50 -8.40 -5.50
CA VAL A 213 4.62 -7.52 -5.86
C VAL A 213 4.40 -6.85 -7.22
N ASP A 214 3.94 -7.59 -8.23
CA ASP A 214 3.68 -7.05 -9.57
C ASP A 214 2.52 -6.04 -9.59
N ALA A 215 1.55 -6.20 -8.69
CA ALA A 215 0.44 -5.25 -8.52
C ALA A 215 0.86 -3.94 -7.84
N SER A 216 2.03 -3.91 -7.17
CA SER A 216 2.52 -2.75 -6.42
C SER A 216 3.59 -1.95 -7.16
N PRO A 217 3.30 -0.70 -7.60
CA PRO A 217 4.31 0.15 -8.22
C PRO A 217 5.55 0.37 -7.35
N THR A 218 5.39 0.44 -6.03
CA THR A 218 6.45 0.73 -5.05
C THR A 218 7.30 -0.50 -4.69
N LEU A 219 6.84 -1.72 -5.01
CA LEU A 219 7.58 -2.97 -4.79
C LEU A 219 8.14 -3.58 -6.08
N ARG A 220 7.69 -3.15 -7.26
CA ARG A 220 8.20 -3.66 -8.55
C ARG A 220 9.72 -3.57 -8.67
N ASN A 221 10.33 -2.47 -8.22
CA ASN A 221 11.79 -2.29 -8.24
C ASN A 221 12.54 -3.10 -7.15
N LYS A 222 11.80 -3.79 -6.29
CA LYS A 222 12.27 -4.60 -5.15
C LYS A 222 11.92 -6.08 -5.32
N LYS A 223 11.29 -6.45 -6.44
CA LYS A 223 10.75 -7.80 -6.67
C LYS A 223 11.79 -8.89 -6.49
N ASP A 224 12.97 -8.70 -7.07
CA ASP A 224 14.04 -9.68 -6.96
C ASP A 224 14.58 -9.79 -5.53
N LEU A 225 14.58 -8.72 -4.72
CA LEU A 225 14.94 -8.81 -3.30
C LEU A 225 13.93 -9.67 -2.54
N ILE A 226 12.63 -9.48 -2.81
CA ILE A 226 11.55 -10.25 -2.21
C ILE A 226 11.63 -11.72 -2.63
N GLU A 227 11.75 -12.01 -3.93
CA GLU A 227 11.84 -13.38 -4.44
C GLU A 227 13.08 -14.11 -3.91
N ASN A 228 14.24 -13.44 -3.91
CA ASN A 228 15.45 -14.02 -3.35
C ASN A 228 15.35 -14.27 -1.84
N PHE A 229 14.62 -13.42 -1.11
CA PHE A 229 14.36 -13.65 0.30
C PHE A 229 13.47 -14.88 0.51
N VAL A 230 12.37 -14.99 -0.24
CA VAL A 230 11.47 -16.15 -0.22
C VAL A 230 12.24 -17.45 -0.50
N ASP A 231 13.22 -17.41 -1.39
CA ASP A 231 14.08 -18.56 -1.72
C ASP A 231 15.11 -18.90 -0.63
N SER A 232 15.43 -17.94 0.25
CA SER A 232 16.46 -18.08 1.29
C SER A 232 15.93 -18.19 2.72
N VAL A 233 14.62 -17.98 2.92
CA VAL A 233 13.99 -17.94 4.23
C VAL A 233 14.10 -19.29 4.92
N SER A 234 14.44 -19.27 6.20
CA SER A 234 14.54 -20.49 7.00
C SER A 234 13.15 -20.99 7.43
N ILE A 235 13.07 -22.27 7.81
CA ILE A 235 11.81 -22.90 8.22
C ILE A 235 11.40 -22.45 9.63
N ASP A 236 12.35 -22.18 10.53
CA ASP A 236 12.09 -22.01 11.97
C ASP A 236 12.49 -20.63 12.54
N GLY A 237 13.16 -19.77 11.77
CA GLY A 237 13.64 -18.47 12.27
C GLY A 237 12.58 -17.37 12.28
N ALA A 238 12.86 -16.27 12.98
CA ALA A 238 11.97 -15.11 12.97
C ALA A 238 12.06 -14.38 11.62
N ILE A 239 10.97 -14.38 10.85
CA ILE A 239 10.94 -13.86 9.47
C ILE A 239 11.37 -12.40 9.41
N ASP A 240 10.92 -11.59 10.36
CA ASP A 240 11.29 -10.17 10.40
C ASP A 240 12.79 -9.96 10.62
N GLU A 241 13.40 -10.75 11.51
CA GLU A 241 14.84 -10.67 11.78
C GLU A 241 15.66 -11.15 10.57
N GLU A 242 15.23 -12.25 9.94
CA GLU A 242 15.83 -12.77 8.72
C GLU A 242 15.73 -11.75 7.57
N TRP A 243 14.58 -11.09 7.43
CA TRP A 243 14.38 -10.05 6.44
C TRP A 243 15.32 -8.86 6.66
N GLN A 244 15.40 -8.35 7.88
CA GLN A 244 16.30 -7.24 8.21
C GLN A 244 17.77 -7.62 7.94
N ALA A 245 18.19 -8.83 8.34
CA ALA A 245 19.53 -9.32 8.09
C ALA A 245 19.83 -9.49 6.59
N PHE A 246 18.88 -10.05 5.83
CA PHE A 246 18.97 -10.25 4.39
C PHE A 246 19.10 -8.90 3.65
N ILE A 247 18.23 -7.94 3.96
CA ILE A 247 18.24 -6.60 3.36
C ILE A 247 19.54 -5.87 3.73
N ALA A 248 20.00 -5.93 4.98
CA ALA A 248 21.26 -5.32 5.38
C ALA A 248 22.45 -5.90 4.61
N ALA A 249 22.50 -7.22 4.41
CA ALA A 249 23.54 -7.89 3.65
C ALA A 249 23.52 -7.51 2.16
N LYS A 250 22.33 -7.52 1.52
CA LYS A 250 22.15 -7.13 0.12
C LYS A 250 22.49 -5.65 -0.11
N ARG A 251 22.00 -4.77 0.76
CA ARG A 251 22.29 -3.32 0.74
C ARG A 251 23.81 -3.08 0.78
N LYS A 252 24.52 -3.77 1.67
CA LYS A 252 25.98 -3.68 1.75
C LYS A 252 26.66 -4.17 0.48
N ALA A 253 26.28 -5.35 -0.03
CA ALA A 253 26.91 -5.95 -1.21
C ALA A 253 26.71 -5.11 -2.48
N GLU A 254 25.49 -4.61 -2.71
CA GLU A 254 25.19 -3.75 -3.87
C GLU A 254 25.90 -2.39 -3.78
N LEU A 255 26.01 -1.79 -2.59
CA LEU A 255 26.76 -0.55 -2.41
C LEU A 255 28.26 -0.73 -2.69
N GLU A 256 28.87 -1.79 -2.18
CA GLU A 256 30.29 -2.08 -2.46
C GLU A 256 30.55 -2.32 -3.95
N THR A 257 29.58 -2.90 -4.66
CA THR A 257 29.64 -3.05 -6.12
C THR A 257 29.65 -1.69 -6.81
N ILE A 258 28.75 -0.76 -6.43
CA ILE A 258 28.74 0.60 -6.97
C ILE A 258 30.06 1.34 -6.68
N ILE A 259 30.57 1.22 -5.44
CA ILE A 259 31.85 1.84 -5.03
C ILE A 259 33.00 1.33 -5.90
N ARG A 260 33.09 0.02 -6.10
CA ARG A 260 34.14 -0.59 -6.94
C ARG A 260 34.01 -0.18 -8.40
N ASP A 261 32.83 -0.33 -8.98
CA ASP A 261 32.60 -0.15 -10.42
C ASP A 261 32.79 1.32 -10.84
N GLU A 262 32.48 2.28 -9.96
CA GLU A 262 32.70 3.71 -10.22
C GLU A 262 34.00 4.25 -9.61
N ASN A 263 34.78 3.41 -8.93
CA ASN A 263 35.99 3.78 -8.20
C ASN A 263 35.74 4.99 -7.26
N LEU A 264 34.70 4.89 -6.43
CA LEU A 264 34.31 5.92 -5.48
C LEU A 264 35.22 5.91 -4.26
N ARG A 265 35.26 7.03 -3.54
CA ARG A 265 35.86 7.08 -2.20
C ARG A 265 34.97 6.33 -1.23
N ALA A 266 35.40 5.13 -0.83
CA ALA A 266 34.55 4.15 -0.14
C ALA A 266 33.90 4.71 1.14
N ASP A 267 34.69 5.31 2.03
CA ASP A 267 34.16 5.81 3.31
C ASP A 267 33.18 6.97 3.12
N GLU A 268 33.45 7.83 2.14
CA GLU A 268 32.57 8.96 1.83
C GLU A 268 31.29 8.52 1.14
N ALA A 269 31.36 7.50 0.27
CA ALA A 269 30.20 6.89 -0.35
C ALA A 269 29.28 6.25 0.72
N ARG A 270 29.86 5.49 1.65
CA ARG A 270 29.12 4.86 2.76
C ARG A 270 28.47 5.90 3.66
N ALA A 271 29.21 6.95 4.05
CA ALA A 271 28.68 8.03 4.86
C ALA A 271 27.55 8.79 4.15
N PHE A 272 27.74 9.11 2.87
CA PHE A 272 26.74 9.81 2.05
C PHE A 272 25.43 9.02 1.95
N VAL A 273 25.52 7.72 1.67
CA VAL A 273 24.36 6.83 1.61
C VAL A 273 23.70 6.69 2.97
N LYS A 274 24.46 6.51 4.05
CA LYS A 274 23.92 6.43 5.42
C LYS A 274 23.13 7.69 5.79
N THR A 275 23.65 8.88 5.46
CA THR A 275 22.93 10.14 5.66
C THR A 275 21.65 10.20 4.84
N ALA A 276 21.66 9.72 3.59
CA ALA A 276 20.48 9.73 2.74
C ALA A 276 19.35 8.84 3.31
N PHE A 277 19.67 7.64 3.81
CA PHE A 277 18.68 6.77 4.46
C PHE A 277 18.11 7.38 5.74
N ARG A 278 18.96 7.97 6.58
CA ARG A 278 18.52 8.66 7.80
C ARG A 278 17.62 9.86 7.49
N ASP A 279 17.99 10.67 6.51
CA ASP A 279 17.27 11.90 6.16
C ASP A 279 16.06 11.63 5.22
N GLY A 280 15.87 10.39 4.78
CA GLY A 280 14.82 10.01 3.83
C GLY A 280 14.97 10.58 2.42
N THR A 281 16.13 11.16 2.08
CA THR A 281 16.35 11.80 0.78
C THR A 281 17.81 11.77 0.35
N LEU A 282 18.04 11.51 -0.94
CA LEU A 282 19.38 11.59 -1.53
C LEU A 282 19.67 13.01 -2.03
N ARG A 283 20.56 13.73 -1.35
CA ARG A 283 20.96 15.08 -1.78
C ARG A 283 21.92 15.03 -2.98
N THR A 284 21.36 15.15 -4.18
CA THR A 284 22.11 15.11 -5.45
C THR A 284 22.77 16.45 -5.81
N SER A 285 22.35 17.53 -5.16
CA SER A 285 22.91 18.89 -5.29
C SER A 285 23.91 19.23 -4.19
N GLY A 286 24.81 20.17 -4.46
CA GLY A 286 25.84 20.62 -3.51
C GLY A 286 27.16 19.85 -3.55
N THR A 287 27.99 20.03 -2.53
CA THR A 287 29.38 19.52 -2.46
C THR A 287 29.49 18.12 -1.85
N ALA A 288 28.45 17.61 -1.20
CA ALA A 288 28.46 16.27 -0.59
C ALA A 288 28.79 15.17 -1.61
N ILE A 289 28.08 15.16 -2.75
CA ILE A 289 28.33 14.20 -3.83
C ILE A 289 29.73 14.36 -4.45
N THR A 290 30.31 15.56 -4.45
CA THR A 290 31.67 15.77 -4.98
C THR A 290 32.75 15.16 -4.10
N LYS A 291 32.49 14.98 -2.79
CA LYS A 291 33.41 14.28 -1.88
C LYS A 291 33.43 12.78 -2.10
N VAL A 292 32.38 12.21 -2.70
CA VAL A 292 32.27 10.78 -3.02
C VAL A 292 33.09 10.42 -4.27
N LEU A 293 33.22 11.37 -5.20
CA LEU A 293 33.91 11.15 -6.47
C LEU A 293 35.43 11.09 -6.30
N PRO A 294 36.13 10.26 -7.07
CA PRO A 294 37.59 10.28 -7.12
C PRO A 294 38.09 11.57 -7.79
N PRO A 295 39.31 12.02 -7.48
CA PRO A 295 39.93 13.15 -8.18
C PRO A 295 40.00 12.83 -9.67
N THR A 296 39.34 13.63 -10.50
CA THR A 296 39.27 13.44 -11.94
C THR A 296 39.91 14.62 -12.66
N SER A 297 40.68 14.34 -13.71
CA SER A 297 41.23 15.37 -14.59
C SER A 297 40.08 16.06 -15.33
N ARG A 298 40.09 17.40 -15.37
CA ARG A 298 39.10 18.21 -16.09
C ARG A 298 39.16 18.06 -17.62
N PHE A 299 40.14 17.33 -18.14
CA PHE A 299 40.52 17.31 -19.55
C PHE A 299 40.55 15.92 -20.21
N SER A 300 39.87 14.89 -19.68
CA SER A 300 39.86 13.56 -20.34
C SER A 300 38.89 13.48 -21.52
N HIS A 301 39.32 12.87 -22.64
CA HIS A 301 38.52 12.63 -23.84
C HIS A 301 37.38 11.60 -23.68
N THR A 302 37.33 10.87 -22.56
CA THR A 302 36.29 9.87 -22.24
C THR A 302 35.36 10.41 -21.16
N GLY A 303 34.53 11.39 -21.49
CA GLY A 303 33.45 11.89 -20.62
C GLY A 303 33.91 12.62 -19.36
N GLY A 304 33.66 13.93 -19.29
CA GLY A 304 34.19 14.78 -18.22
C GLY A 304 33.68 14.44 -16.81
N HIS A 305 34.22 15.17 -15.80
CA HIS A 305 33.78 15.11 -14.40
C HIS A 305 32.25 15.25 -14.22
N GLY A 306 31.58 15.98 -15.13
CA GLY A 306 30.13 16.14 -15.14
C GLY A 306 29.37 14.84 -15.46
N GLU A 307 29.81 14.09 -16.46
CA GLU A 307 29.16 12.83 -16.88
C GLU A 307 29.34 11.73 -15.83
N LYS A 308 30.55 11.61 -15.26
CA LYS A 308 30.78 10.69 -14.14
C LYS A 308 29.92 11.03 -12.94
N LYS A 309 29.80 12.32 -12.60
CA LYS A 309 28.91 12.78 -11.53
C LYS A 309 27.46 12.37 -11.80
N GLN A 310 26.94 12.62 -13.01
CA GLN A 310 25.56 12.25 -13.37
C GLN A 310 25.33 10.73 -13.26
N ARG A 311 26.26 9.92 -13.78
CA ARG A 311 26.17 8.46 -13.71
C ARG A 311 26.19 7.94 -12.26
N VAL A 312 27.07 8.47 -11.43
CA VAL A 312 27.16 8.08 -10.01
C VAL A 312 25.90 8.50 -9.25
N VAL A 313 25.38 9.71 -9.50
CA VAL A 313 24.10 10.16 -8.94
C VAL A 313 22.98 9.22 -9.34
N ALA A 314 22.85 8.87 -10.62
CA ALA A 314 21.82 7.96 -11.09
C ALA A 314 21.91 6.57 -10.41
N LYS A 315 23.13 6.00 -10.29
CA LYS A 315 23.35 4.72 -9.60
C LYS A 315 22.98 4.79 -8.11
N LEU A 316 23.39 5.85 -7.41
CA LEU A 316 23.09 6.01 -5.98
C LEU A 316 21.61 6.34 -5.73
N SER A 317 20.95 7.07 -6.63
CA SER A 317 19.49 7.31 -6.60
C SER A 317 18.72 6.01 -6.77
N ALA A 318 19.06 5.21 -7.79
CA ALA A 318 18.43 3.91 -8.00
C ALA A 318 18.66 2.96 -6.81
N PHE A 319 19.88 2.96 -6.26
CA PHE A 319 20.19 2.22 -5.04
C PHE A 319 19.34 2.68 -3.83
N PHE A 320 19.22 3.99 -3.63
CA PHE A 320 18.39 4.54 -2.56
C PHE A 320 16.93 4.13 -2.72
N GLU A 321 16.31 4.40 -3.87
CA GLU A 321 14.90 4.04 -4.16
C GLU A 321 14.62 2.55 -4.02
N ARG A 322 15.61 1.71 -4.34
CA ARG A 322 15.52 0.25 -4.24
C ARG A 322 15.48 -0.23 -2.79
N PHE A 323 16.29 0.32 -1.89
CA PHE A 323 16.34 -0.12 -0.50
C PHE A 323 15.51 0.75 0.46
N PHE A 324 14.98 1.88 0.00
CA PHE A 324 14.16 2.78 0.82
C PHE A 324 12.82 2.12 1.19
N GLY A 325 12.49 2.19 2.48
CA GLY A 325 11.29 1.58 3.05
C GLY A 325 11.37 0.05 3.20
N LEU A 326 12.53 -0.59 3.01
CA LEU A 326 12.70 -2.04 3.23
C LEU A 326 13.29 -2.40 4.60
N SER A 327 13.91 -1.45 5.28
CA SER A 327 14.51 -1.64 6.60
C SER A 327 13.79 -0.76 7.62
N SER A 328 13.51 -1.30 8.81
CA SER A 328 12.88 -0.58 9.93
C SER A 328 13.79 0.49 10.57
N GLU A 329 14.95 0.78 10.00
CA GLU A 329 15.90 1.82 10.45
C GLU A 329 15.32 3.26 10.42
N LEU A 330 14.08 3.46 9.95
CA LEU A 330 13.35 4.74 10.03
C LEU A 330 12.36 4.83 11.21
N GLY A 331 12.37 3.85 12.10
CA GLY A 331 11.78 4.01 13.43
C GLY A 331 12.67 4.90 14.30
N LEU A 332 12.11 6.04 14.71
CA LEU A 332 12.58 6.99 15.73
C LEU A 332 13.47 8.15 15.26
N GLY A 333 12.79 9.28 15.07
CA GLY A 333 13.32 10.64 15.18
C GLY A 333 12.20 11.56 15.60
#